data_AF-G4ZJA0-F1
#
_entry.id   AF-G4ZJA0-F1
#
_cell.length_a   1.000
_cell.length_b   1.000
_cell.length_c   1.000
_cell.angle_alpha   90.00
_cell.angle_beta   90.00
_cell.angle_gamma   90.00
#
_symmetry.space_group_name_H-M   'P 1'
#
loop_
_entity.id
_entity.type
_entity.pdbx_description
1 polymer ?
#
loop_
_entity_poly.entity_id
_entity_poly.type
_entity_poly.pdbx_seq_one_letter_code
_entity_poly.pdbx_strand_id
1 'polypeptide(L)'
;MIEKFRARCSMVDPVTNQPRFGPNMLAKVQDLLRRYDEVKLAMEEEAPLRLQEAQRAAELAREQEQERHLQGAREREAEQQREELQRIEALAAAAQEKREQREKERAEEELLRQLEEEEREKLNASIPHGKEGLERAIAMLKDSTGSEALYRQSLQKLLAVVSNICSSPENTAFRHIPKENAHFHADLGQYAGGHQCLLALGFKELQQGDEAQLRAVFVLEEPDLSEDLDAWSNWFDELKEMQSFVEYKLN
;
A
#
# COMPACT_ATOMS: atom_id res chain seq x y z
N MET A 1 -25.15 62.53 59.13
CA MET A 1 -26.35 62.75 59.97
C MET A 1 -25.99 62.93 61.46
N ILE A 2 -25.06 62.13 62.00
CA ILE A 2 -24.56 62.22 63.40
C ILE A 2 -23.83 63.53 63.73
N GLU A 3 -23.07 64.12 62.80
CA GLU A 3 -22.39 65.41 63.00
C GLU A 3 -23.36 66.57 63.33
N LYS A 4 -24.59 66.53 62.77
CA LYS A 4 -25.63 67.51 63.08
C LYS A 4 -26.11 67.41 64.54
N PHE A 5 -26.07 66.21 65.14
CA PHE A 5 -26.38 66.01 66.56
C PHE A 5 -25.25 66.53 67.46
N ARG A 6 -23.98 66.31 67.09
CA ARG A 6 -22.82 66.90 67.79
C ARG A 6 -22.90 68.43 67.81
N ALA A 7 -23.17 69.05 66.66
CA ALA A 7 -23.32 70.49 66.52
C ALA A 7 -24.52 71.06 67.31
N ARG A 8 -25.62 70.29 67.42
CA ARG A 8 -26.79 70.68 68.21
C ARG A 8 -26.53 70.63 69.73
N CYS A 9 -25.70 69.71 70.22
CA CYS A 9 -25.32 69.65 71.64
C CYS A 9 -24.49 70.85 72.11
N SER A 10 -23.79 71.53 71.20
CA SER A 10 -23.03 72.75 71.47
C SER A 10 -23.83 74.05 71.26
N MET A 11 -25.11 73.96 70.88
CA MET A 11 -25.95 75.16 70.72
C MET A 11 -26.42 75.67 72.07
N VAL A 12 -26.16 76.95 72.31
CA VAL A 12 -26.57 77.68 73.51
C VAL A 12 -27.88 78.40 73.21
N ASP A 13 -28.79 78.48 74.18
CA ASP A 13 -30.00 79.27 74.06
C ASP A 13 -29.65 80.78 74.02
N PRO A 14 -30.03 81.52 72.98
CA PRO A 14 -29.61 82.89 72.77
C PRO A 14 -30.16 83.89 73.81
N VAL A 15 -31.17 83.51 74.60
CA VAL A 15 -31.80 84.39 75.61
C VAL A 15 -31.21 84.16 77.00
N THR A 16 -30.91 82.92 77.35
CA THR A 16 -30.44 82.55 78.70
C THR A 16 -28.94 82.25 78.77
N ASN A 17 -28.29 82.15 77.62
CA ASN A 17 -26.88 81.74 77.45
C ASN A 17 -26.54 80.40 78.14
N GLN A 18 -27.56 79.56 78.40
CA GLN A 18 -27.41 78.21 78.93
C GLN A 18 -27.54 77.18 77.80
N PRO A 19 -26.98 75.95 77.96
CA PRO A 19 -27.11 74.89 76.97
C PRO A 19 -28.59 74.64 76.60
N ARG A 20 -28.92 74.65 75.31
CA ARG A 20 -30.30 74.56 74.82
C ARG A 20 -30.99 73.25 75.20
N PHE A 21 -30.21 72.20 75.46
CA PHE A 21 -30.69 70.92 75.96
C PHE A 21 -30.42 70.80 77.46
N GLY A 22 -31.47 70.51 78.23
CA GLY A 22 -31.34 70.23 79.66
C GLY A 22 -30.43 69.01 79.93
N PRO A 23 -29.83 68.92 81.13
CA PRO A 23 -28.76 67.96 81.46
C PRO A 23 -29.14 66.50 81.17
N ASN A 24 -30.40 66.10 81.40
CA ASN A 24 -30.88 64.75 81.11
C ASN A 24 -30.94 64.42 79.61
N MET A 25 -31.29 65.38 78.77
CA MET A 25 -31.36 65.17 77.31
C MET A 25 -29.97 65.21 76.69
N LEU A 26 -29.09 66.07 77.21
CA LEU A 26 -27.69 66.16 76.81
C LEU A 26 -26.94 64.86 77.14
N ALA A 27 -27.16 64.28 78.32
CA ALA A 27 -26.62 62.97 78.70
C ALA A 27 -27.10 61.84 77.77
N LYS A 28 -28.38 61.82 77.38
CA LYS A 28 -28.92 60.83 76.44
C LYS A 28 -28.31 60.94 75.03
N VAL A 29 -28.14 62.17 74.53
CA VAL A 29 -27.52 62.37 73.21
C VAL A 29 -26.03 62.05 73.24
N GLN A 30 -25.33 62.38 74.32
CA GLN A 30 -23.93 61.98 74.52
C GLN A 30 -23.76 60.46 74.60
N ASP A 31 -24.65 59.74 75.29
CA ASP A 31 -24.62 58.28 75.33
C ASP A 31 -24.86 57.66 73.95
N LEU A 32 -25.81 58.20 73.17
CA LEU A 32 -26.06 57.77 71.79
C LEU A 32 -24.85 58.03 70.88
N LEU A 33 -24.21 59.20 71.00
CA LEU A 33 -23.01 59.54 70.24
C LEU A 33 -21.84 58.63 70.61
N ARG A 34 -21.67 58.31 71.90
CA ARG A 34 -20.66 57.37 72.39
C ARG A 34 -20.88 55.97 71.81
N ARG A 35 -22.09 55.42 71.88
CA ARG A 35 -22.42 54.11 71.30
C ARG A 35 -22.22 54.09 69.78
N TYR A 36 -22.57 55.18 69.10
CA TYR A 36 -22.32 55.31 67.67
C TYR A 36 -20.82 55.31 67.36
N ASP A 37 -20.00 56.04 68.13
CA ASP A 37 -18.55 56.04 67.97
C ASP A 37 -17.94 54.68 68.26
N GLU A 38 -18.41 53.97 69.30
CA GLU A 38 -17.99 52.61 69.63
C GLU A 38 -18.31 51.63 68.50
N VAL A 39 -19.51 51.68 67.93
CA VAL A 39 -19.90 50.84 66.78
C VAL A 39 -19.12 51.24 65.53
N LYS A 40 -18.89 52.54 65.30
CA LYS A 40 -18.11 53.04 64.17
C LYS A 40 -16.65 52.58 64.26
N LEU A 41 -16.04 52.65 65.45
CA LEU A 41 -14.70 52.14 65.69
C LEU A 41 -14.64 50.63 65.49
N ALA A 42 -15.57 49.86 66.05
CA ALA A 42 -15.61 48.41 65.85
C ALA A 42 -15.76 48.04 64.36
N MET A 43 -16.57 48.78 63.60
CA MET A 43 -16.69 48.58 62.15
C MET A 43 -15.44 49.01 61.38
N GLU A 44 -14.76 50.09 61.79
CA GLU A 44 -13.51 50.56 61.20
C GLU A 44 -12.32 49.63 61.53
N GLU A 45 -12.33 49.00 62.70
CA GLU A 45 -11.34 47.98 63.11
C GLU A 45 -11.58 46.62 62.45
N GLU A 46 -12.84 46.23 62.22
CA GLU A 46 -13.18 45.00 61.48
C GLU A 46 -13.07 45.14 59.95
N ALA A 47 -13.16 46.36 59.41
CA ALA A 47 -13.02 46.62 57.98
C ALA A 47 -11.71 46.11 57.35
N PRO A 48 -10.51 46.34 57.92
CA PRO A 48 -9.25 45.82 57.37
C PRO A 48 -9.17 44.30 57.45
N LEU A 49 -9.74 43.67 58.49
CA LEU A 49 -9.80 42.21 58.62
C LEU A 49 -10.68 41.60 57.53
N ARG A 50 -11.87 42.15 57.27
CA ARG A 50 -12.75 41.70 56.18
C ARG A 50 -12.12 41.90 54.79
N LEU A 51 -11.37 43.00 54.61
CA LEU A 51 -10.63 43.23 53.37
C LEU A 51 -9.52 42.19 53.17
N GLN A 52 -8.79 41.86 54.24
CA GLN A 52 -7.73 40.85 54.22
C GLN A 52 -8.27 39.44 53.97
N GLU A 53 -9.41 39.09 54.59
CA GLU A 53 -10.10 37.82 54.35
C GLU A 53 -10.63 37.72 52.91
N ALA A 54 -11.21 38.80 52.38
CA ALA A 54 -11.67 38.86 51.00
C ALA A 54 -10.51 38.74 49.99
N GLN A 55 -9.36 39.35 50.28
CA GLN A 55 -8.15 39.22 49.47
C GLN A 55 -7.62 37.79 49.46
N ARG A 56 -7.49 37.15 50.63
CA ARG A 56 -7.08 35.75 50.74
C ARG A 56 -8.06 34.79 50.03
N ALA A 57 -9.36 35.05 50.17
CA ALA A 57 -10.38 34.26 49.47
C ALA A 57 -10.28 34.42 47.94
N ALA A 58 -10.01 35.63 47.45
CA ALA A 58 -9.80 35.89 46.03
C ALA A 58 -8.49 35.27 45.50
N GLU A 59 -7.42 35.28 46.30
CA GLU A 59 -6.15 34.61 45.96
C GLU A 59 -6.34 33.09 45.88
N LEU A 60 -7.00 32.49 46.87
CA LEU A 60 -7.30 31.05 46.88
C LEU A 60 -8.20 30.64 45.69
N ALA A 61 -9.18 31.48 45.33
CA ALA A 61 -10.03 31.24 44.17
C ALA A 61 -9.23 31.27 42.85
N ARG A 62 -8.29 32.22 42.72
CA ARG A 62 -7.40 32.31 41.55
C ARG A 62 -6.47 31.10 41.45
N GLU A 63 -5.91 30.65 42.57
CA GLU A 63 -5.07 29.45 42.61
C GLU A 63 -5.86 28.20 42.18
N GLN A 64 -7.08 28.04 42.69
CA GLN A 64 -7.95 26.92 42.29
C GLN A 64 -8.35 26.98 40.81
N GLU A 65 -8.63 28.16 40.26
CA GLU A 65 -8.89 28.32 38.82
C GLU A 65 -7.65 27.98 37.98
N GLN A 66 -6.47 28.40 38.41
CA GLN A 66 -5.21 28.07 37.74
C GLN A 66 -4.93 26.56 37.78
N GLU A 67 -5.14 25.90 38.92
CA GLU A 67 -4.99 24.44 39.05
C GLU A 67 -5.95 23.69 38.14
N ARG A 68 -7.23 24.09 38.09
CA ARG A 68 -8.21 23.50 37.17
C ARG A 68 -7.82 23.69 35.71
N HIS A 69 -7.32 24.86 35.35
CA HIS A 69 -6.86 25.13 33.98
C HIS A 69 -5.64 24.29 33.62
N LEU A 70 -4.66 24.16 34.53
CA LEU A 70 -3.48 23.30 34.34
C LEU A 70 -3.86 21.83 34.24
N GLN A 71 -4.77 21.36 35.09
CA GLN A 71 -5.25 19.99 35.04
C GLN A 71 -5.99 19.70 33.73
N GLY A 72 -6.89 20.60 33.32
CA GLY A 72 -7.58 20.48 32.02
C GLY A 72 -6.64 20.53 30.83
N ALA A 73 -5.55 21.31 30.89
CA ALA A 73 -4.53 21.33 29.83
C ALA A 73 -3.78 19.99 29.75
N ARG A 74 -3.37 19.42 30.89
CA ARG A 74 -2.70 18.12 30.96
C ARG A 74 -3.58 16.97 30.46
N GLU A 75 -4.87 16.99 30.81
CA GLU A 75 -5.82 15.98 30.35
C GLU A 75 -5.99 16.02 28.82
N ARG A 76 -6.10 17.23 28.23
CA ARG A 76 -6.16 17.39 26.77
C ARG A 76 -4.88 16.95 26.06
N GLU A 77 -3.71 17.27 26.61
CA GLU A 77 -2.43 16.81 26.05
C GLU A 77 -2.32 15.29 26.10
N ALA A 78 -2.71 14.66 27.21
CA ALA A 78 -2.70 13.21 27.35
C ALA A 78 -3.69 12.53 26.38
N GLU A 79 -4.87 13.13 26.15
CA GLU A 79 -5.84 12.65 25.17
C GLU A 79 -5.29 12.75 23.74
N GLN A 80 -4.70 13.89 23.36
CA GLN A 80 -4.08 14.08 22.05
C GLN A 80 -2.94 13.08 21.81
N GLN A 81 -2.09 12.84 22.82
CA GLN A 81 -1.02 11.85 22.71
C GLN A 81 -1.57 10.43 22.52
N ARG A 82 -2.66 10.07 23.19
CA ARG A 82 -3.30 8.76 23.01
C ARG A 82 -3.88 8.61 21.62
N GLU A 83 -4.57 9.63 21.11
CA GLU A 83 -5.09 9.63 19.75
C GLU A 83 -3.97 9.55 18.71
N GLU A 84 -2.87 10.27 18.92
CA GLU A 84 -1.71 10.24 18.04
C GLU A 84 -1.05 8.85 18.04
N LEU A 85 -0.84 8.25 19.20
CA LEU A 85 -0.32 6.89 19.31
C LEU A 85 -1.24 5.87 18.62
N GLN A 86 -2.56 5.98 18.80
CA GLN A 86 -3.52 5.11 18.12
C GLN A 86 -3.48 5.30 16.59
N ARG A 87 -3.31 6.54 16.10
CA ARG A 87 -3.14 6.79 14.66
C ARG A 87 -1.86 6.18 14.14
N ILE A 88 -0.76 6.30 14.87
CA ILE A 88 0.53 5.71 14.49
C ILE A 88 0.42 4.18 14.44
N GLU A 89 -0.17 3.55 15.45
CA GLU A 89 -0.39 2.10 15.49
C GLU A 89 -1.29 1.63 14.35
N ALA A 90 -2.40 2.33 14.08
CA ALA A 90 -3.29 2.01 12.97
C ALA A 90 -2.60 2.13 11.60
N LEU A 91 -1.78 3.17 11.41
CA LEU A 91 -0.99 3.33 10.18
C LEU A 91 0.08 2.25 10.05
N ALA A 92 0.74 1.86 11.14
CA ALA A 92 1.71 0.77 11.15
C ALA A 92 1.07 -0.57 10.80
N ALA A 93 -0.11 -0.87 11.38
CA ALA A 93 -0.87 -2.08 11.09
C ALA A 93 -1.31 -2.12 9.61
N ALA A 94 -1.89 -1.03 9.09
CA ALA A 94 -2.29 -0.95 7.68
C ALA A 94 -1.09 -1.06 6.72
N ALA A 95 0.06 -0.50 7.09
CA ALA A 95 1.28 -0.62 6.30
C ALA A 95 1.81 -2.06 6.30
N GLN A 96 1.71 -2.78 7.42
CA GLN A 96 2.10 -4.17 7.52
C GLN A 96 1.17 -5.09 6.72
N GLU A 97 -0.15 -4.95 6.86
CA GLU A 97 -1.13 -5.72 6.10
C GLU A 97 -0.92 -5.54 4.58
N LYS A 98 -0.67 -4.30 4.14
CA LYS A 98 -0.37 -4.02 2.72
C LYS A 98 0.94 -4.64 2.23
N ARG A 99 1.94 -4.81 3.12
CA ARG A 99 3.18 -5.51 2.77
C ARG A 99 2.93 -7.00 2.64
N GLU A 100 2.23 -7.59 3.60
CA GLU A 100 1.88 -9.01 3.59
C GLU A 100 1.01 -9.36 2.38
N GLN A 101 0.06 -8.50 2.01
CA GLN A 101 -0.76 -8.69 0.81
C GLN A 101 0.10 -8.69 -0.47
N ARG A 102 1.00 -7.71 -0.63
CA ARG A 102 1.90 -7.64 -1.78
C ARG A 102 2.92 -8.78 -1.84
N GLU A 103 3.24 -9.36 -0.69
CA GLU A 103 4.12 -10.52 -0.61
C GLU A 103 3.37 -11.79 -1.04
N LYS A 104 2.12 -11.96 -0.59
CA LYS A 104 1.24 -13.03 -1.05
C LYS A 104 0.97 -12.94 -2.55
N GLU A 105 0.60 -11.77 -3.06
CA GLU A 105 0.37 -11.54 -4.49
C GLU A 105 1.61 -11.89 -5.32
N ARG A 106 2.81 -11.51 -4.85
CA ARG A 106 4.07 -11.86 -5.52
C ARG A 106 4.38 -13.36 -5.46
N ALA A 107 4.13 -14.01 -4.32
CA ALA A 107 4.34 -15.44 -4.17
C ALA A 107 3.37 -16.26 -5.04
N GLU A 108 2.11 -15.82 -5.16
CA GLU A 108 1.12 -16.45 -6.03
C GLU A 108 1.48 -16.27 -7.52
N GLU A 109 1.93 -15.07 -7.91
CA GLU A 109 2.39 -14.80 -9.27
C GLU A 109 3.65 -15.63 -9.62
N GLU A 110 4.60 -15.75 -8.71
CA GLU A 110 5.80 -16.57 -8.88
C GLU A 110 5.44 -18.06 -9.02
N LEU A 111 4.52 -18.56 -8.20
CA LEU A 111 4.04 -19.93 -8.30
C LEU A 111 3.37 -20.19 -9.65
N LEU A 112 2.55 -19.25 -10.15
CA LEU A 112 1.93 -19.38 -11.46
C LEU A 112 2.98 -19.43 -12.58
N ARG A 113 3.98 -18.55 -12.53
CA ARG A 113 5.09 -18.54 -13.50
C ARG A 113 5.87 -19.86 -13.49
N GLN A 114 6.14 -20.42 -12.30
CA GLN A 114 6.81 -21.72 -12.17
C GLN A 114 5.97 -22.85 -12.78
N LEU A 115 4.66 -22.86 -12.55
CA LEU A 115 3.77 -23.85 -13.15
C LEU A 115 3.74 -23.76 -14.68
N GLU A 116 3.65 -22.55 -15.23
CA GLU A 116 3.69 -22.32 -16.69
C GLU A 116 5.03 -22.77 -17.30
N GLU A 117 6.14 -22.50 -16.60
CA GLU A 117 7.47 -22.96 -17.00
C GLU A 117 7.58 -24.48 -16.97
N GLU A 118 7.11 -25.14 -15.91
CA GLU A 118 7.07 -26.60 -15.84
C GLU A 118 6.22 -27.22 -16.94
N GLU A 119 5.05 -26.65 -17.23
CA GLU A 119 4.19 -27.14 -18.32
C GLU A 119 4.90 -27.00 -19.68
N ARG A 120 5.63 -25.90 -19.88
CA ARG A 120 6.43 -25.68 -21.08
C ARG A 120 7.58 -26.66 -21.20
N GLU A 121 8.28 -26.95 -20.10
CA GLU A 121 9.34 -27.96 -20.07
C GLU A 121 8.78 -29.36 -20.36
N LYS A 122 7.63 -29.71 -19.76
CA LYS A 122 6.93 -30.96 -20.05
C LYS A 122 6.53 -31.05 -21.52
N LEU A 123 6.08 -29.95 -22.11
CA LEU A 123 5.77 -29.89 -23.54
C LEU A 123 7.03 -30.08 -24.39
N ASN A 124 8.12 -29.37 -24.10
CA ASN A 124 9.38 -29.49 -24.82
C ASN A 124 9.96 -30.91 -24.72
N ALA A 125 9.74 -31.61 -23.60
CA ALA A 125 10.14 -33.00 -23.39
C ALA A 125 9.10 -34.04 -23.85
N SER A 126 7.95 -33.61 -24.37
CA SER A 126 6.84 -34.51 -24.74
C SER A 126 7.17 -35.44 -25.91
N ILE A 127 8.18 -35.08 -26.71
CA ILE A 127 8.63 -35.88 -27.84
C ILE A 127 10.17 -35.91 -27.90
N PRO A 128 10.78 -37.07 -28.22
CA PRO A 128 12.21 -37.13 -28.44
C PRO A 128 12.64 -36.20 -29.58
N HIS A 129 13.81 -35.57 -29.43
CA HIS A 129 14.45 -34.88 -30.54
C HIS A 129 14.98 -35.90 -31.57
N GLY A 130 14.99 -35.50 -32.85
CA GLY A 130 15.54 -36.28 -33.95
C GLY A 130 14.49 -37.12 -34.68
N LYS A 131 15.00 -38.00 -35.56
CA LYS A 131 14.20 -38.77 -36.52
C LYS A 131 13.09 -39.61 -35.89
N GLU A 132 13.37 -40.27 -34.77
CA GLU A 132 12.38 -41.13 -34.09
C GLU A 132 11.19 -40.31 -33.58
N GLY A 133 11.45 -39.17 -32.95
CA GLY A 133 10.39 -38.26 -32.53
C GLY A 133 9.63 -37.70 -33.72
N LEU A 134 10.34 -37.33 -34.79
CA LEU A 134 9.72 -36.77 -35.98
C LEU A 134 8.78 -37.79 -36.66
N GLU A 135 9.16 -39.06 -36.70
CA GLU A 135 8.29 -40.13 -37.19
C GLU A 135 7.00 -40.27 -36.37
N ARG A 136 7.11 -40.24 -35.04
CA ARG A 136 5.94 -40.28 -34.14
C ARG A 136 5.05 -39.05 -34.33
N ALA A 137 5.63 -37.86 -34.45
CA ALA A 137 4.90 -36.62 -34.67
C ALA A 137 4.15 -36.63 -36.02
N ILE A 138 4.81 -37.09 -37.08
CA ILE A 138 4.21 -37.21 -38.41
C ILE A 138 3.06 -38.23 -38.41
N ALA A 139 3.16 -39.32 -37.64
CA ALA A 139 2.05 -40.26 -37.47
C ALA A 139 0.84 -39.58 -36.79
N MET A 140 1.06 -38.83 -35.70
CA MET A 140 -0.01 -38.05 -35.05
C MET A 140 -0.64 -37.03 -36.01
N LEU A 141 0.19 -36.37 -36.83
CA LEU A 141 -0.25 -35.41 -37.84
C LEU A 141 -1.12 -36.07 -38.91
N LYS A 142 -0.76 -37.28 -39.33
CA LYS A 142 -1.55 -38.06 -40.28
C LYS A 142 -2.92 -38.42 -39.71
N ASP A 143 -2.94 -38.87 -38.46
CA ASP A 143 -4.19 -39.28 -37.79
C ASP A 143 -5.12 -38.09 -37.54
N SER A 144 -4.58 -36.91 -37.21
CA SER A 144 -5.35 -35.73 -36.84
C SER A 144 -5.88 -34.91 -38.02
N THR A 145 -5.20 -34.94 -39.17
CA THR A 145 -5.64 -34.23 -40.38
C THR A 145 -6.86 -34.88 -41.04
N GLY A 146 -7.04 -36.20 -40.88
CA GLY A 146 -8.21 -36.94 -41.37
C GLY A 146 -8.40 -36.97 -42.89
N SER A 147 -7.50 -36.34 -43.66
CA SER A 147 -7.54 -36.23 -45.11
C SER A 147 -6.12 -36.23 -45.66
N GLU A 148 -5.87 -37.05 -46.68
CA GLU A 148 -4.56 -37.14 -47.34
C GLU A 148 -4.13 -35.80 -47.94
N ALA A 149 -5.07 -34.99 -48.44
CA ALA A 149 -4.76 -33.67 -48.99
C ALA A 149 -4.26 -32.70 -47.91
N LEU A 150 -4.91 -32.69 -46.74
CA LEU A 150 -4.52 -31.84 -45.61
C LEU A 150 -3.20 -32.32 -45.01
N TYR A 151 -3.04 -33.64 -44.84
CA TYR A 151 -1.78 -34.24 -44.42
C TYR A 151 -0.61 -33.83 -45.32
N ARG A 152 -0.78 -33.96 -46.63
CA ARG A 152 0.23 -33.56 -47.61
C ARG A 152 0.53 -32.06 -47.55
N GLN A 153 -0.48 -31.20 -47.38
CA GLN A 153 -0.30 -29.76 -47.20
C GLN A 153 0.51 -29.45 -45.92
N SER A 154 0.18 -30.08 -44.80
CA SER A 154 0.91 -29.92 -43.54
C SER A 154 2.36 -30.40 -43.65
N LEU A 155 2.62 -31.52 -44.33
CA LEU A 155 3.97 -31.98 -44.62
C LEU A 155 4.75 -31.04 -45.53
N GLN A 156 4.12 -30.47 -46.56
CA GLN A 156 4.75 -29.45 -47.41
C GLN A 156 5.12 -28.22 -46.60
N LYS A 157 4.27 -27.80 -45.66
CA LYS A 157 4.58 -26.69 -44.77
C LYS A 157 5.76 -27.00 -43.86
N LEU A 158 5.77 -28.19 -43.26
CA LEU A 158 6.88 -28.66 -42.42
C LEU A 158 8.20 -28.72 -43.22
N LEU A 159 8.14 -29.26 -44.44
CA LEU A 159 9.28 -29.30 -45.34
C LEU A 159 9.80 -27.90 -45.66
N ALA A 160 8.90 -26.94 -45.91
CA ALA A 160 9.28 -25.56 -46.18
C ALA A 160 9.99 -24.92 -44.97
N VAL A 161 9.54 -25.20 -43.74
CA VAL A 161 10.19 -24.72 -42.52
C VAL A 161 11.63 -25.22 -42.45
N VAL A 162 11.85 -26.54 -42.50
CA VAL A 162 13.20 -27.11 -42.39
C VAL A 162 14.08 -26.76 -43.60
N SER A 163 13.52 -26.71 -44.81
CA SER A 163 14.25 -26.32 -46.02
C SER A 163 14.75 -24.88 -45.98
N ASN A 164 13.96 -23.95 -45.45
CA ASN A 164 14.40 -22.56 -45.29
C ASN A 164 15.58 -22.45 -44.33
N ILE A 165 15.58 -23.24 -43.25
CA ILE A 165 16.68 -23.29 -42.28
C ILE A 165 17.93 -23.91 -42.92
N CYS A 166 17.80 -25.06 -43.60
CA CYS A 166 18.92 -25.72 -44.27
C CYS A 166 19.53 -24.87 -45.40
N SER A 167 18.73 -23.99 -46.04
CA SER A 167 19.21 -23.10 -47.10
C SER A 167 19.89 -21.83 -46.57
N SER A 168 19.56 -21.40 -45.36
CA SER A 168 20.10 -20.17 -44.74
C SER A 168 20.16 -20.32 -43.22
N PRO A 169 21.04 -21.18 -42.68
CA PRO A 169 21.09 -21.48 -41.24
C PRO A 169 21.41 -20.25 -40.37
N GLU A 170 22.17 -19.30 -40.90
CA GLU A 170 22.51 -18.03 -40.26
C GLU A 170 21.31 -17.09 -40.11
N ASN A 171 20.24 -17.29 -40.88
CA ASN A 171 19.05 -16.45 -40.80
C ASN A 171 18.17 -16.87 -39.62
N THR A 172 18.29 -16.12 -38.52
CA THR A 172 17.54 -16.36 -37.30
C THR A 172 16.02 -16.29 -37.49
N ALA A 173 15.52 -15.53 -38.48
CA ALA A 173 14.08 -15.40 -38.72
C ALA A 173 13.42 -16.73 -39.10
N PHE A 174 14.14 -17.66 -39.75
CA PHE A 174 13.61 -18.99 -40.07
C PHE A 174 13.60 -19.94 -38.88
N ARG A 175 14.36 -19.62 -37.83
CA ARG A 175 14.46 -20.39 -36.58
C ARG A 175 13.55 -19.85 -35.48
N HIS A 176 12.72 -18.85 -35.79
CA HIS A 176 11.75 -18.26 -34.87
C HIS A 176 10.35 -18.31 -35.46
N ILE A 177 9.46 -19.10 -34.87
CA ILE A 177 8.09 -19.26 -35.33
C ILE A 177 7.15 -18.85 -34.20
N PRO A 178 6.49 -17.67 -34.29
CA PRO A 178 5.48 -17.28 -33.31
C PRO A 178 4.35 -18.32 -33.27
N LYS A 179 3.99 -18.79 -32.08
CA LYS A 179 2.95 -19.82 -31.91
C LYS A 179 1.58 -19.36 -32.41
N GLU A 180 1.31 -18.05 -32.30
CA GLU A 180 0.09 -17.39 -32.78
C GLU A 180 0.11 -17.06 -34.27
N ASN A 181 1.16 -17.40 -35.02
CA ASN A 181 1.22 -17.12 -36.44
C ASN A 181 0.07 -17.85 -37.16
N ALA A 182 -0.88 -17.07 -37.70
CA ALA A 182 -2.09 -17.59 -38.33
C ALA A 182 -1.80 -18.55 -39.50
N HIS A 183 -0.76 -18.29 -40.30
CA HIS A 183 -0.38 -19.18 -41.40
C HIS A 183 0.20 -20.50 -40.89
N PHE A 184 1.04 -20.43 -39.86
CA PHE A 184 1.54 -21.65 -39.22
C PHE A 184 0.40 -22.46 -38.59
N HIS A 185 -0.49 -21.81 -37.85
CA HIS A 185 -1.61 -22.47 -37.19
C HIS A 185 -2.56 -23.12 -38.20
N ALA A 186 -2.93 -22.41 -39.27
CA ALA A 186 -3.82 -22.94 -40.31
C ALA A 186 -3.22 -24.11 -41.09
N ASP A 187 -1.92 -24.10 -41.38
CA ASP A 187 -1.31 -25.16 -42.20
C ASP A 187 -0.81 -26.36 -41.38
N LEU A 188 -0.41 -26.14 -40.12
CA LEU A 188 0.30 -27.15 -39.32
C LEU A 188 -0.11 -27.15 -37.84
N GLY A 189 -0.13 -25.98 -37.19
CA GLY A 189 -0.29 -25.87 -35.73
C GLY A 189 -1.67 -26.24 -35.17
N GLN A 190 -2.73 -26.28 -35.98
CA GLN A 190 -4.07 -26.70 -35.56
C GLN A 190 -4.20 -28.23 -35.39
N TYR A 191 -3.29 -29.00 -35.99
CA TYR A 191 -3.34 -30.46 -36.01
C TYR A 191 -2.49 -31.06 -34.89
N ALA A 192 -2.99 -32.11 -34.23
CA ALA A 192 -2.16 -32.87 -33.30
C ALA A 192 -0.97 -33.48 -34.04
N GLY A 193 0.24 -33.35 -33.51
CA GLY A 193 1.47 -33.69 -34.22
C GLY A 193 2.16 -32.47 -34.85
N GLY A 194 1.45 -31.37 -35.14
CA GLY A 194 2.03 -30.19 -35.79
C GLY A 194 3.11 -29.49 -34.95
N HIS A 195 2.80 -29.18 -33.69
CA HIS A 195 3.80 -28.67 -32.74
C HIS A 195 4.86 -29.72 -32.42
N GLN A 196 4.46 -30.98 -32.26
CA GLN A 196 5.39 -32.08 -32.00
C GLN A 196 6.43 -32.27 -33.11
N CYS A 197 6.08 -31.99 -34.38
CA CYS A 197 7.03 -32.00 -35.48
C CYS A 197 8.12 -30.94 -35.28
N LEU A 198 7.76 -29.73 -34.83
CA LEU A 198 8.75 -28.70 -34.53
C LEU A 198 9.65 -29.11 -33.35
N LEU A 199 9.04 -29.63 -32.27
CA LEU A 199 9.80 -30.09 -31.11
C LEU A 199 10.78 -31.22 -31.47
N ALA A 200 10.34 -32.18 -32.29
CA ALA A 200 11.21 -33.24 -32.79
C ALA A 200 12.34 -32.71 -33.67
N LEU A 201 12.11 -31.65 -34.45
CA LEU A 201 13.16 -30.94 -35.21
C LEU A 201 14.16 -30.19 -34.31
N GLY A 202 13.90 -30.09 -33.00
CA GLY A 202 14.76 -29.42 -32.03
C GLY A 202 14.31 -28.01 -31.65
N PHE A 203 13.15 -27.55 -32.13
CA PHE A 203 12.58 -26.31 -31.62
C PHE A 203 12.17 -26.48 -30.15
N LYS A 204 12.29 -25.42 -29.38
CA LYS A 204 11.74 -25.32 -28.02
C LYS A 204 10.71 -24.20 -28.01
N GLU A 205 9.61 -24.42 -27.29
CA GLU A 205 8.72 -23.31 -26.95
C GLU A 205 9.37 -22.46 -25.86
N LEU A 206 9.51 -21.16 -26.14
CA LEU A 206 10.03 -20.15 -25.24
C LEU A 206 9.06 -18.97 -25.16
N GLN A 207 9.08 -18.23 -24.04
CA GLN A 207 8.45 -16.91 -23.99
C GLN A 207 9.46 -15.85 -24.43
N GLN A 208 9.07 -15.03 -25.42
CA GLN A 208 9.85 -13.89 -25.88
C GLN A 208 8.99 -12.63 -25.83
N GLY A 209 9.58 -11.49 -25.48
CA GLY A 209 8.90 -10.19 -25.41
C GLY A 209 9.25 -9.42 -24.15
N ASP A 210 8.71 -8.20 -24.04
CA ASP A 210 8.80 -7.41 -22.81
C ASP A 210 7.79 -7.92 -21.77
N GLU A 211 7.97 -7.57 -20.49
CA GLU A 211 7.07 -7.98 -19.40
C GLU A 211 5.57 -7.70 -19.67
N ALA A 212 5.26 -6.73 -20.55
CA ALA A 212 3.89 -6.38 -20.92
C ALA A 212 3.32 -7.18 -22.10
N GLN A 213 4.15 -7.85 -22.92
CA GLN A 213 3.75 -8.54 -24.15
C GLN A 213 4.58 -9.81 -24.36
N LEU A 214 4.57 -10.70 -23.37
CA LEU A 214 5.13 -12.04 -23.50
C LEU A 214 4.34 -12.84 -24.52
N ARG A 215 5.04 -13.38 -25.53
CA ARG A 215 4.46 -14.25 -26.57
C ARG A 215 5.22 -15.57 -26.61
N ALA A 216 4.48 -16.66 -26.80
CA ALA A 216 5.05 -17.97 -27.03
C ALA A 216 5.61 -18.06 -28.45
N VAL A 217 6.87 -18.46 -28.57
CA VAL A 217 7.60 -18.61 -29.84
C VAL A 217 8.33 -19.94 -29.82
N PHE A 218 8.25 -20.69 -30.92
CA PHE A 218 9.12 -21.83 -31.15
C PHE A 218 10.46 -21.34 -31.66
N VAL A 219 11.53 -21.68 -30.96
CA VAL A 219 12.90 -21.25 -31.28
C VAL A 219 13.78 -22.47 -31.47
N LEU A 220 14.53 -22.50 -32.58
CA LEU A 220 15.59 -23.47 -32.82
C LEU A 220 16.94 -22.84 -32.50
N GLU A 221 17.50 -23.20 -31.35
CA GLU A 221 18.77 -22.67 -30.86
C GLU A 221 19.96 -23.36 -31.55
N GLU A 222 21.00 -22.58 -31.84
CA GLU A 222 22.29 -23.14 -32.24
C GLU A 222 22.99 -23.74 -31.01
N PRO A 223 23.77 -24.81 -31.18
CA PRO A 223 24.60 -25.34 -30.11
C PRO A 223 25.68 -24.33 -29.71
N ASP A 224 26.02 -24.31 -28.42
CA ASP A 224 27.14 -23.50 -27.94
C ASP A 224 28.47 -24.13 -28.39
N LEU A 225 29.21 -23.38 -29.20
CA LEU A 225 30.51 -23.79 -29.76
C LEU A 225 31.67 -23.62 -28.77
N SER A 226 31.42 -23.09 -27.57
CA SER A 226 32.47 -22.85 -26.58
C SER A 226 33.12 -24.14 -26.07
N GLU A 227 32.36 -25.24 -26.01
CA GLU A 227 32.80 -26.54 -25.48
C GLU A 227 33.00 -27.60 -26.57
N ASP A 228 32.24 -27.55 -27.66
CA ASP A 228 32.32 -28.50 -28.78
C ASP A 228 32.28 -27.79 -30.13
N LEU A 229 33.44 -27.79 -30.82
CA LEU A 229 33.60 -27.16 -32.12
C LEU A 229 32.86 -27.88 -33.25
N ASP A 230 32.58 -29.18 -33.08
CA ASP A 230 31.88 -30.00 -34.07
C ASP A 230 30.37 -30.01 -33.85
N ALA A 231 29.88 -29.46 -32.74
CA ALA A 231 28.46 -29.46 -32.37
C ALA A 231 27.57 -28.84 -33.45
N TRP A 232 28.01 -27.74 -34.07
CA TRP A 232 27.25 -27.10 -35.14
C TRP A 232 27.13 -27.99 -36.38
N SER A 233 28.20 -28.68 -36.77
CA SER A 233 28.19 -29.59 -37.91
C SER A 233 27.25 -30.76 -37.67
N ASN A 234 27.32 -31.36 -36.48
CA ASN A 234 26.43 -32.46 -36.07
C ASN A 234 24.96 -32.02 -36.08
N TRP A 235 24.65 -30.88 -35.45
CA TRP A 235 23.31 -30.28 -35.43
C TRP A 235 22.77 -30.02 -36.84
N PHE A 236 23.61 -29.47 -37.72
CA PHE A 236 23.20 -29.16 -39.09
C PHE A 236 23.01 -30.42 -39.96
N ASP A 237 23.85 -31.44 -39.76
CA ASP A 237 23.73 -32.73 -40.43
C ASP A 237 22.45 -33.48 -40.00
N GLU A 238 22.11 -33.45 -38.70
CA GLU A 238 20.85 -33.99 -38.19
C GLU A 238 19.62 -33.27 -38.80
N LEU A 239 19.66 -31.94 -38.93
CA LEU A 239 18.60 -31.18 -39.61
C LEU A 239 18.43 -31.60 -41.08
N LYS A 240 19.53 -31.82 -41.81
CA LYS A 240 19.48 -32.29 -43.20
C LYS A 240 18.95 -33.72 -43.31
N GLU A 241 19.27 -34.59 -42.35
CA GLU A 241 18.66 -35.93 -42.29
C GLU A 241 17.15 -35.84 -42.07
N MET A 242 16.72 -35.00 -41.13
CA MET A 242 15.29 -34.78 -40.87
C MET A 242 14.57 -34.14 -42.06
N GLN A 243 15.19 -33.19 -42.77
CA GLN A 243 14.68 -32.65 -44.04
C GLN A 243 14.45 -33.78 -45.05
N SER A 244 15.48 -34.59 -45.30
CA SER A 244 15.41 -35.72 -46.24
C SER A 244 14.32 -36.72 -45.86
N PHE A 245 14.12 -36.94 -44.56
CA PHE A 245 13.06 -37.81 -44.06
C PHE A 245 11.66 -37.25 -44.33
N VAL A 246 11.44 -35.94 -44.14
CA VAL A 246 10.16 -35.28 -44.47
C VAL A 246 9.90 -35.34 -45.97
N GLU A 247 10.92 -35.08 -46.81
CA GLU A 247 10.80 -35.22 -48.28
C GLU A 247 10.42 -36.64 -48.69
N TYR A 248 11.03 -37.65 -48.07
CA TYR A 248 10.69 -39.05 -48.31
C TYR A 248 9.23 -39.36 -47.96
N LYS A 249 8.71 -38.84 -46.84
CA LYS A 249 7.30 -39.06 -46.44
C LYS A 249 6.29 -38.33 -47.33
N LEU A 250 6.72 -37.31 -48.08
CA LEU A 250 5.87 -36.53 -48.98
C LEU A 250 5.69 -37.17 -50.37
N ASN A 251 6.66 -38.00 -50.77
CA ASN A 251 6.70 -38.69 -52.07
C ASN A 251 6.06 -40.07 -52.00
#